data_AF-A0AAI8YGQ9-F1
#
_entry.id   AF-A0AAI8YGQ9-F1
#
_cell.length_a   1.000
_cell.length_b   1.000
_cell.length_c   1.000
_cell.angle_alpha   90.00
_cell.angle_beta   90.00
_cell.angle_gamma   90.00
#
_symmetry.space_group_name_H-M   'P 1'
#
loop_
_entity.id
_entity.type
_entity.pdbx_description
1 polymer ?
#
loop_
_entity_poly.entity_id
_entity_poly.type
_entity_poly.pdbx_seq_one_letter_code
_entity_poly.pdbx_strand_id
1 'polypeptide(L)'
;MDATTAGMYYDWQLIELHTIGSEGAAAHFNEIYPYYFSQVSEFARNWAGDTIRYIRTQFQASSSPYRDYVLSELKKIEDKIPDMKYAFED
;
A
#
# COMPACT_ATOMS: atom_id res chain seq x y z
N MET A 1 -4.11 2.37 5.40
CA MET A 1 -4.04 2.18 6.87
C MET A 1 -4.99 1.07 7.23
N ASP A 2 -4.52 0.03 7.93
CA ASP A 2 -5.43 -0.91 8.60
C ASP A 2 -6.17 -0.17 9.72
N ALA A 3 -7.37 -0.64 10.10
CA ALA A 3 -8.23 -0.02 11.10
C ALA A 3 -7.51 0.24 12.44
N THR A 4 -6.59 -0.64 12.81
CA THR A 4 -5.74 -0.53 14.00
C THR A 4 -4.82 0.67 13.90
N THR A 5 -4.11 0.85 12.79
CA THR A 5 -3.20 1.99 12.63
C THR A 5 -3.93 3.32 12.41
N ALA A 6 -5.09 3.28 11.74
CA ALA A 6 -5.95 4.44 11.63
C ALA A 6 -6.44 4.90 13.02
N GLY A 7 -6.78 3.95 13.88
CA GLY A 7 -7.10 4.20 15.29
C GLY A 7 -5.92 4.81 16.05
N MET A 8 -4.73 4.24 15.92
CA MET A 8 -3.53 4.77 16.58
C MET A 8 -3.19 6.19 16.11
N TYR A 9 -3.24 6.46 14.80
CA TYR A 9 -3.00 7.81 14.27
C TYR A 9 -4.04 8.81 14.79
N TYR A 10 -5.31 8.41 14.86
CA TYR A 10 -6.39 9.23 15.43
C TYR A 10 -6.18 9.48 16.93
N ASP A 11 -5.74 8.48 17.69
CA ASP A 11 -5.40 8.63 19.10
C ASP A 11 -4.23 9.61 19.29
N TRP A 12 -3.23 9.60 18.40
CA TRP A 12 -2.15 10.58 18.41
C TRP A 12 -2.64 11.99 18.13
N GLN A 13 -3.53 12.18 17.16
CA GLN A 13 -4.17 13.48 16.91
C GLN A 13 -5.00 13.96 18.11
N LEU A 14 -5.67 13.05 18.83
CA LEU A 14 -6.38 13.38 20.06
C LEU A 14 -5.42 13.79 21.19
N ILE A 15 -4.26 13.14 21.31
CA ILE A 15 -3.22 13.50 22.29
C ILE A 15 -2.63 14.89 21.98
N GLU A 16 -2.41 15.21 20.71
CA GLU A 16 -2.01 16.55 20.26
C GLU A 16 -3.03 17.62 20.65
N LEU A 17 -4.32 17.32 20.48
CA LEU A 17 -5.39 18.27 20.75
C LEU A 17 -5.57 18.59 22.24
N HIS A 18 -5.17 17.68 23.14
CA HIS A 18 -5.46 17.77 24.58
C HIS A 18 -4.22 17.88 25.47
N THR A 19 -3.01 17.85 24.91
CA THR A 19 -1.76 17.92 25.69
C THR A 19 -0.92 19.11 25.23
N ILE A 20 -0.57 19.98 26.17
CA ILE A 20 0.29 21.14 25.86
C ILE A 20 1.71 20.64 25.60
N GLY A 21 2.27 20.96 24.44
CA GLY A 21 3.64 20.58 24.04
C GLY A 21 3.79 19.25 23.28
N SER A 22 2.68 18.62 22.88
CA SER A 22 2.68 17.41 22.04
C SER A 22 2.53 17.71 20.54
N GLU A 23 2.50 18.98 20.13
CA GLU A 23 2.39 19.42 18.73
C GLU A 23 3.43 18.71 17.84
N GLY A 24 2.97 17.99 16.82
CA GLY A 24 3.82 17.30 15.85
C GLY A 24 4.02 15.81 16.10
N ALA A 25 3.54 15.24 17.21
CA ALA A 25 3.61 13.82 17.48
C ALA A 25 3.01 12.92 16.37
N ALA A 26 1.93 13.34 15.71
CA ALA A 26 1.37 12.66 14.54
C ALA A 26 2.24 12.84 13.29
N ALA A 27 2.96 13.96 13.17
CA ALA A 27 3.94 14.18 12.10
C ALA A 27 5.21 13.32 12.29
N HIS A 28 5.54 12.97 13.54
CA HIS A 28 6.63 12.06 13.91
C HIS A 28 6.18 10.59 14.03
N PHE A 29 4.99 10.22 13.53
CA PHE A 29 4.50 8.84 13.57
C PHE A 29 5.52 7.84 13.00
N ASN A 30 6.26 8.26 11.97
CA ASN A 30 7.31 7.48 11.33
C ASN A 30 8.53 7.23 12.24
N GLU A 31 8.79 8.10 13.22
CA GLU A 31 9.90 7.91 14.18
C GLU A 31 9.55 6.84 15.23
N ILE A 32 8.27 6.74 15.57
CA ILE A 32 7.74 5.78 16.55
C ILE A 32 7.50 4.42 15.89
N TYR A 33 7.05 4.44 14.62
CA TYR A 33 6.80 3.25 13.81
C TYR A 33 7.61 3.28 12.50
N PRO A 34 8.95 3.11 12.57
CA PRO A 34 9.86 3.30 11.44
C PRO A 34 9.59 2.37 10.26
N TYR A 35 9.03 1.20 10.51
CA TYR A 35 8.74 0.20 9.48
C TYR A 35 7.29 0.19 9.01
N TYR A 36 6.42 1.05 9.56
CA TYR A 36 5.00 0.97 9.25
C TYR A 36 4.73 1.19 7.76
N PHE A 37 5.29 2.26 7.20
CA PHE A 37 5.09 2.58 5.79
C PHE A 37 5.71 1.54 4.87
N SER A 38 6.83 0.92 5.27
CA SER A 38 7.43 -0.16 4.48
C SER A 38 6.61 -1.44 4.49
N GLN A 39 6.05 -1.80 5.64
CA GLN A 39 5.14 -2.93 5.77
C GLN A 39 3.85 -2.71 4.96
N VAL A 40 3.30 -1.49 4.95
CA VAL A 40 2.12 -1.16 4.14
C VAL A 40 2.42 -1.25 2.65
N SER A 41 3.56 -0.70 2.20
CA SER A 41 3.96 -0.82 0.79
C SER A 41 4.24 -2.26 0.38
N GLU A 42 4.92 -3.04 1.24
CA GLU A 42 5.14 -4.47 1.00
C GLU A 42 3.83 -5.23 0.87
N PHE A 43 2.88 -4.99 1.78
CA PHE A 43 1.54 -5.56 1.69
C PHE A 43 0.85 -5.18 0.37
N ALA A 44 0.90 -3.90 -0.02
CA ALA A 44 0.29 -3.44 -1.26
C ALA A 44 0.90 -4.10 -2.50
N ARG A 45 2.24 -4.22 -2.54
CA ARG A 45 2.97 -4.90 -3.63
C ARG A 45 2.59 -6.37 -3.73
N ASN A 46 2.54 -7.07 -2.59
CA ASN A 46 2.16 -8.48 -2.53
C ASN A 46 0.71 -8.69 -2.98
N TRP A 47 -0.22 -7.90 -2.43
CA TRP A 47 -1.64 -7.98 -2.81
C TRP A 47 -1.87 -7.68 -4.30
N ALA A 48 -1.19 -6.67 -4.85
CA ALA A 48 -1.25 -6.35 -6.27
C ALA A 48 -0.68 -7.48 -7.13
N GLY A 49 0.50 -8.01 -6.76
CA GLY A 49 1.13 -9.14 -7.46
C GLY A 49 0.26 -10.40 -7.46
N ASP A 50 -0.36 -10.72 -6.33
CA ASP A 50 -1.29 -11.84 -6.18
C ASP A 50 -2.53 -11.67 -7.06
N THR A 51 -3.10 -10.46 -7.08
CA THR A 51 -4.24 -10.12 -7.92
C THR A 51 -3.91 -10.25 -9.40
N ILE A 52 -2.76 -9.72 -9.84
CA ILE A 52 -2.29 -9.85 -11.23
C ILE A 52 -2.12 -11.31 -11.61
N ARG A 53 -1.47 -12.10 -10.75
CA ARG A 53 -1.27 -13.54 -10.95
C ARG A 53 -2.60 -14.27 -11.12
N TYR A 54 -3.57 -14.00 -10.24
CA TYR A 54 -4.91 -14.57 -10.34
C TYR A 54 -5.58 -14.25 -11.69
N ILE A 55 -5.65 -12.98 -12.08
CA ILE A 55 -6.28 -12.57 -13.34
C ILE A 55 -5.55 -13.16 -14.54
N ARG A 56 -4.21 -13.16 -14.52
CA ARG A 56 -3.38 -13.77 -15.55
C ARG A 56 -3.73 -15.25 -15.74
N THR A 57 -3.86 -16.02 -14.66
CA THR A 57 -4.26 -17.44 -14.74
C THR A 57 -5.64 -17.62 -15.39
N GLN A 58 -6.62 -16.76 -15.06
CA GLN A 58 -7.96 -16.83 -15.65
C GLN A 58 -7.96 -16.47 -17.15
N PHE A 59 -7.20 -15.45 -17.55
CA PHE A 59 -7.19 -14.98 -18.93
C PHE A 59 -6.26 -15.79 -19.84
N GLN A 60 -5.16 -16.33 -19.34
CA GLN A 60 -4.21 -17.08 -20.17
C GLN A 60 -4.83 -18.34 -20.79
N ALA A 61 -5.77 -18.99 -20.10
CA ALA A 61 -6.55 -20.13 -20.61
C ALA A 61 -7.85 -19.70 -21.35
N SER A 62 -8.15 -18.41 -21.41
CA SER A 62 -9.39 -17.89 -22.00
C SER A 62 -9.31 -17.80 -23.53
N SER A 63 -10.43 -18.08 -24.19
CA SER A 63 -10.65 -17.79 -25.62
C SER A 63 -11.20 -16.37 -25.86
N SER A 64 -11.21 -15.52 -24.85
CA SER A 64 -11.71 -14.15 -24.95
C SER A 64 -10.96 -13.36 -26.03
N PRO A 65 -11.65 -12.59 -26.89
CA PRO A 65 -11.01 -11.71 -27.86
C PRO A 65 -10.18 -10.60 -27.19
N TYR A 66 -10.42 -10.32 -25.90
CA TYR A 66 -9.68 -9.34 -25.12
C TYR A 66 -8.46 -9.93 -24.40
N ARG A 67 -8.17 -11.24 -24.55
CA ARG A 67 -7.09 -11.90 -23.83
C ARG A 67 -5.78 -11.14 -23.93
N ASP A 68 -5.33 -10.89 -25.15
CA ASP A 68 -4.02 -10.29 -25.38
C ASP A 68 -3.97 -8.85 -24.88
N TYR A 69 -5.08 -8.11 -25.00
CA TYR A 69 -5.22 -6.77 -24.42
C TYR A 69 -5.08 -6.80 -22.89
N VAL A 70 -5.86 -7.65 -22.21
CA VAL A 70 -5.84 -7.77 -20.75
C VAL A 70 -4.47 -8.20 -20.25
N LEU A 71 -3.84 -9.20 -20.88
CA LEU A 71 -2.50 -9.64 -20.52
C LEU A 71 -1.45 -8.53 -20.71
N SER A 72 -1.60 -7.69 -21.74
CA SER A 72 -0.71 -6.54 -21.95
C SER A 72 -0.89 -5.45 -20.89
N GLU A 73 -2.12 -5.14 -20.49
CA GLU A 73 -2.40 -4.17 -19.43
C GLU A 73 -1.93 -4.67 -18.07
N LEU A 74 -2.15 -5.95 -17.76
CA LEU A 74 -1.62 -6.57 -16.54
C LEU A 74 -0.09 -6.46 -16.44
N LYS A 75 0.62 -6.63 -17.56
CA LYS A 75 2.07 -6.46 -17.59
C LYS A 75 2.48 -5.01 -17.27
N LYS A 76 1.80 -4.01 -17.85
CA LYS A 76 2.05 -2.60 -17.53
C LYS A 76 1.82 -2.25 -16.07
N ILE A 77 0.86 -2.90 -15.41
CA ILE A 77 0.59 -2.73 -13.98
C ILE A 77 1.67 -3.43 -13.15
N GLU A 78 2.06 -4.65 -13.52
CA GLU A 78 3.13 -5.42 -12.87
C GLU A 78 4.46 -4.65 -12.88
N ASP A 79 4.79 -4.01 -13.99
CA ASP A 79 6.00 -3.18 -14.13
C ASP A 79 6.02 -1.98 -13.16
N LYS A 80 4.87 -1.54 -12.65
CA LYS A 80 4.74 -0.42 -11.69
C LYS A 80 4.75 -0.87 -10.23
N ILE A 81 4.61 -2.17 -9.95
CA ILE A 81 4.60 -2.69 -8.57
C ILE A 81 5.87 -2.31 -7.79
N PRO A 82 7.09 -2.41 -8.35
CA PRO A 82 8.30 -1.99 -7.64
C PRO A 82 8.28 -0.52 -7.19
N ASP A 83 7.56 0.34 -7.92
CA ASP A 83 7.43 1.77 -7.64
C ASP A 83 6.32 2.08 -6.63
N MET A 84 5.53 1.08 -6.20
CA MET A 84 4.53 1.21 -5.13
C MET A 84 5.23 1.21 -3.76
N LYS A 85 6.04 2.23 -3.54
CA LYS A 85 6.69 2.50 -2.26
C LYS A 85 6.43 3.94 -1.83
N TYR A 86 6.47 4.20 -0.54
CA TYR A 86 6.41 5.57 -0.04
C TYR A 86 7.68 6.31 -0.42
N ALA A 87 7.59 7.63 -0.66
CA ALA A 87 8.71 8.45 -1.09
C ALA A 87 9.88 8.50 -0.07
N PHE A 88 9.62 8.09 1.16
CA PHE A 88 10.55 8.06 2.29
C PHE A 88 10.88 6.62 2.75
N GLU A 89 10.49 5.59 1.98
CA GLU A 89 11.13 4.26 2.06
C GLU A 89 12.47 4.33 1.30
N ASP A 90 13.58 4.34 2.05
CA ASP A 90 14.93 4.13 1.52
C ASP A 90 15.06 2.75 0.86
#